data_AF-A0A943N0S9-F1
#
_entry.id   AF-A0A943N0S9-F1
#
_cell.length_a   1.000
_cell.length_b   1.000
_cell.length_c   1.000
_cell.angle_alpha   90.00
_cell.angle_beta   90.00
_cell.angle_gamma   90.00
#
_symmetry.space_group_name_H-M   'P 1'
#
loop_
_entity.id
_entity.type
_entity.pdbx_description
1 polymer ?
#
loop_
_entity_poly.entity_id
_entity_poly.type
_entity_poly.pdbx_seq_one_letter_code
_entity_poly.pdbx_strand_id
1 'polypeptide(L)'
;KPADEQPELPFEFEQVASWPAFHMETWGGQSYFVYHQGFTNDTLQQIVVIPDEDSRDWITMILGSILITFAVTFVAGGALSYFFSATLYRPVERMVDALPLEKSCRDQSEFQMVASTVQELSKKAKTYENQLSSQSDLLATSLVTRLLKGEICLTPDIAEALGQCGFPTACKRFLVFVLLIDEEEEAEMPPTQREETGNLLQETCRSFFLNGGFSSYVVADLDRYIGIVDLDGEEIEAVETCAKNMQAFAASELHMQVSISLSNEHILLNDLHDAYQEAMQVVEYHLLTGEYGSIGVYSRLAEVLSAGSGNREFLAQVNKLSNSIQSANYKQATEMLREIENAYTRHPAVLPQAQLQISYLTDSILLSLFDSGLDPELLKSLRCSEQLRQARGMESLCRRTRRIFDYLDTQKEQSRPQGKRIEPIIQYIQEHYQDINLSAGSVAEHFHMSLPVLSNLFKSELNIGFLDYLHKYRIERAKDLILHTDHTIGDIPSMVGYANSITMNRAFKRYEGVTPGWYRQAASSHVPASGGEGKT
;
A
#
# COMPACT_ATOMS: atom_id res chain seq x y z
N LYS A 1 108.82 11.76 -40.59
CA LYS A 1 109.96 11.30 -41.42
C LYS A 1 110.91 12.48 -41.62
N PRO A 2 112.21 12.24 -41.82
CA PRO A 2 113.28 13.21 -41.55
C PRO A 2 113.20 14.45 -42.45
N ALA A 3 113.86 15.52 -41.99
CA ALA A 3 114.15 16.73 -42.73
C ALA A 3 115.11 16.42 -43.89
N ASP A 4 114.63 16.58 -45.12
CA ASP A 4 115.35 17.13 -46.27
C ASP A 4 114.37 17.21 -47.44
N GLU A 5 114.48 18.28 -48.23
CA GLU A 5 113.54 18.75 -49.29
C GLU A 5 112.29 19.47 -48.77
N GLN A 6 112.48 20.75 -48.37
CA GLN A 6 111.42 21.73 -48.60
C GLN A 6 111.27 21.87 -50.12
N PRO A 7 110.09 21.59 -50.72
CA PRO A 7 109.89 21.86 -52.12
C PRO A 7 110.03 23.38 -52.32
N GLU A 8 111.02 23.81 -53.12
CA GLU A 8 111.09 25.20 -53.57
C GLU A 8 109.77 25.52 -54.27
N LEU A 9 109.05 26.51 -53.76
CA LEU A 9 107.83 27.01 -54.40
C LEU A 9 108.19 27.48 -55.81
N PRO A 10 107.52 27.00 -56.86
CA PRO A 10 107.86 27.32 -58.24
C PRO A 10 107.43 28.74 -58.67
N PHE A 11 106.88 29.53 -57.74
CA PHE A 11 106.31 30.84 -58.00
C PHE A 11 106.98 31.90 -57.11
N GLU A 12 107.32 33.04 -57.71
CA GLU A 12 107.77 34.19 -56.94
C GLU A 12 106.59 34.90 -56.27
N PHE A 13 106.84 35.54 -55.11
CA PHE A 13 105.80 36.19 -54.32
C PHE A 13 105.02 37.25 -55.12
N GLU A 14 105.68 38.02 -55.99
CA GLU A 14 105.02 39.03 -56.83
C GLU A 14 103.97 38.43 -57.77
N GLN A 15 104.17 37.19 -58.23
CA GLN A 15 103.18 36.49 -59.05
C GLN A 15 101.95 36.07 -58.22
N VAL A 16 102.17 35.52 -57.03
CA VAL A 16 101.08 35.06 -56.14
C VAL A 16 100.26 36.23 -55.59
N ALA A 17 100.89 37.38 -55.31
CA ALA A 17 100.22 38.59 -54.85
C ALA A 17 99.30 39.23 -55.91
N SER A 18 99.54 38.96 -57.19
CA SER A 18 98.70 39.42 -58.30
C SER A 18 97.41 38.59 -58.47
N TRP A 19 97.34 37.42 -57.84
CA TRP A 19 96.20 36.53 -57.94
C TRP A 19 95.04 36.97 -57.02
N PRO A 20 93.78 36.67 -57.41
CA PRO A 20 92.66 36.81 -56.49
C PRO A 20 92.90 35.99 -55.23
N ALA A 21 92.31 36.41 -54.11
CA ALA A 21 92.50 35.78 -52.79
C ALA A 21 92.28 34.25 -52.78
N PHE A 22 91.61 33.71 -53.80
CA PHE A 22 91.53 32.28 -54.06
C PHE A 22 92.01 31.98 -55.48
N HIS A 23 93.11 31.24 -55.61
CA HIS A 23 93.66 30.80 -56.89
C HIS A 23 94.02 29.31 -56.86
N MET A 24 93.78 28.62 -57.97
CA MET A 24 94.04 27.19 -58.10
C MET A 24 95.06 27.00 -59.22
N GLU A 25 96.20 26.43 -58.89
CA GLU A 25 97.30 26.26 -59.83
C GLU A 25 97.78 24.80 -59.87
N THR A 26 98.30 24.36 -61.02
CA THR A 26 98.80 23.00 -61.21
C THR A 26 100.31 23.02 -61.33
N TRP A 27 100.99 22.26 -60.48
CA TRP A 27 102.44 22.12 -60.52
C TRP A 27 102.84 20.68 -60.18
N GLY A 28 103.85 20.16 -60.89
CA GLY A 28 104.33 18.78 -60.67
C GLY A 28 103.31 17.67 -60.98
N GLY A 29 102.21 17.99 -61.69
CA GLY A 29 101.12 17.03 -61.97
C GLY A 29 100.03 16.98 -60.91
N GLN A 30 100.12 17.78 -59.84
CA GLN A 30 99.09 17.92 -58.81
C GLN A 30 98.51 19.34 -58.80
N SER A 31 97.22 19.45 -58.47
CA SER A 31 96.54 20.73 -58.28
C SER A 31 96.73 21.18 -56.84
N TYR A 32 97.01 22.48 -56.64
CA TYR A 32 97.15 23.08 -55.33
C TYR A 32 96.23 24.30 -55.21
N PHE A 33 95.64 24.47 -54.03
CA PHE A 33 94.98 25.71 -53.64
C PHE A 33 96.00 26.64 -53.01
N VAL A 34 96.14 27.85 -53.56
CA VAL A 34 97.07 28.86 -53.07
C VAL A 34 96.28 30.02 -52.46
N TYR A 35 96.54 30.29 -51.19
CA TYR A 35 95.99 31.42 -50.45
C TYR A 35 97.12 32.36 -50.00
N HIS A 36 96.92 33.67 -50.18
CA HIS A 36 97.81 34.69 -49.66
C HIS A 36 97.08 35.56 -48.65
N GLN A 37 97.71 35.82 -47.50
CA GLN A 37 97.20 36.75 -46.50
C GLN A 37 98.34 37.63 -45.99
N GLY A 38 98.17 38.95 -46.15
CA GLY A 38 99.07 39.93 -45.55
C GLY A 38 98.68 40.20 -44.10
N PHE A 39 99.63 40.16 -43.16
CA PHE A 39 99.44 40.69 -41.82
C PHE A 39 99.63 42.22 -41.82
N THR A 40 98.85 42.93 -41.01
CA THR A 40 98.73 44.40 -41.00
C THR A 40 99.99 45.19 -40.64
N ASN A 41 101.12 44.53 -40.35
CA ASN A 41 102.37 45.17 -39.91
C ASN A 41 103.57 44.90 -40.86
N ASP A 42 103.34 44.59 -42.14
CA ASP A 42 104.34 44.54 -43.24
C ASP A 42 105.66 43.77 -42.98
N THR A 43 105.71 42.94 -41.94
CA THR A 43 106.95 42.30 -41.46
C THR A 43 106.93 40.78 -41.63
N LEU A 44 105.77 40.20 -41.92
CA LEU A 44 105.63 38.78 -42.22
C LEU A 44 104.44 38.57 -43.17
N GLN A 45 104.69 37.91 -44.30
CA GLN A 45 103.68 37.52 -45.27
C GLN A 45 103.65 35.99 -45.36
N GLN A 46 102.44 35.42 -45.33
CA GLN A 46 102.22 33.98 -45.31
C GLN A 46 101.52 33.54 -46.60
N ILE A 47 102.15 32.63 -47.33
CA ILE A 47 101.52 31.87 -48.41
C ILE A 47 101.16 30.51 -47.84
N VAL A 48 99.89 30.12 -47.94
CA VAL A 48 99.42 28.79 -47.58
C VAL A 48 99.08 28.04 -48.86
N VAL A 49 99.80 26.95 -49.09
CA VAL A 49 99.58 26.06 -50.23
C VAL A 49 99.02 24.74 -49.70
N ILE A 50 97.82 24.37 -50.17
CA ILE A 50 97.13 23.15 -49.76
C ILE A 50 97.03 22.24 -50.99
N PRO A 51 97.55 21.00 -50.95
CA PRO A 51 97.35 20.02 -52.02
C PRO A 51 95.86 19.68 -52.20
N ASP A 52 95.33 19.72 -53.43
CA ASP A 52 93.93 19.39 -53.75
C ASP A 52 93.64 17.91 -53.43
N GLU A 53 94.61 17.01 -53.66
CA GLU A 53 94.48 15.56 -53.40
C GLU A 53 94.19 15.24 -51.93
N ASP A 54 94.89 15.85 -50.98
CA ASP A 54 94.67 15.61 -49.54
C ASP A 54 93.30 16.11 -49.06
N SER A 55 92.77 17.17 -49.68
CA SER A 55 91.49 17.76 -49.29
C SER A 55 90.28 16.97 -49.81
N ARG A 56 90.35 16.44 -51.04
CA ARG A 56 89.25 15.68 -51.65
C ARG A 56 89.08 14.31 -51.02
N ASP A 57 90.18 13.63 -50.70
CA ASP A 57 90.11 12.32 -50.05
C ASP A 57 89.51 12.42 -48.65
N TRP A 58 89.87 13.45 -47.88
CA TRP A 58 89.27 13.69 -46.57
C TRP A 58 87.79 14.08 -46.65
N ILE A 59 87.40 14.95 -47.59
CA ILE A 59 86.01 15.37 -47.79
C ILE A 59 85.14 14.18 -48.26
N THR A 60 85.62 13.38 -49.21
CA THR A 60 84.89 12.20 -49.71
C THR A 60 84.80 11.11 -48.65
N MET A 61 85.82 10.95 -47.80
CA MET A 61 85.76 10.03 -46.65
C MET A 61 84.72 10.48 -45.61
N ILE A 62 84.62 11.78 -45.30
CA ILE A 62 83.59 12.32 -44.41
C ILE A 62 82.19 12.14 -45.00
N LEU A 63 81.98 12.55 -46.26
CA LEU A 63 80.69 12.39 -46.95
C LEU A 63 80.27 10.92 -47.02
N GLY A 64 81.21 10.01 -47.30
CA GLY A 64 80.98 8.57 -47.27
C GLY A 64 80.54 8.07 -45.90
N SER A 65 81.22 8.49 -44.83
CA SER A 65 80.87 8.11 -43.45
C SER A 65 79.49 8.63 -43.03
N ILE A 66 79.13 9.86 -43.44
CA ILE A 66 77.81 10.44 -43.19
C ILE A 66 76.74 9.66 -43.96
N LEU A 67 76.97 9.32 -45.22
CA LEU A 67 76.00 8.59 -46.03
C LEU A 67 75.78 7.16 -45.53
N ILE A 68 76.84 6.50 -45.04
CA ILE A 68 76.74 5.18 -44.40
C ILE A 68 75.95 5.27 -43.09
N THR A 69 76.23 6.26 -42.24
CA THR A 69 75.47 6.43 -40.97
C THR A 69 74.01 6.76 -41.22
N PHE A 70 73.68 7.57 -42.24
CA PHE A 70 72.30 7.77 -42.68
C PHE A 70 71.64 6.49 -43.20
N ALA A 71 72.36 5.69 -44.00
CA ALA A 71 71.83 4.42 -44.50
C ALA A 71 71.56 3.43 -43.35
N VAL A 72 72.49 3.32 -42.39
CA VAL A 72 72.34 2.45 -41.22
C VAL A 72 71.18 2.90 -40.34
N THR A 73 71.06 4.21 -40.05
CA THR A 73 69.94 4.74 -39.25
C THR A 73 68.61 4.57 -39.98
N PHE A 74 68.56 4.71 -41.29
CA PHE A 74 67.35 4.48 -42.07
C PHE A 74 66.92 3.00 -42.05
N VAL A 75 67.86 2.08 -42.25
CA VAL A 75 67.59 0.63 -42.16
C VAL A 75 67.19 0.23 -40.75
N ALA A 76 67.91 0.72 -39.73
CA ALA A 76 67.58 0.47 -38.34
C ALA A 76 66.20 1.04 -37.97
N GLY A 77 65.88 2.25 -38.41
CA GLY A 77 64.57 2.88 -38.22
C GLY A 77 63.45 2.11 -38.91
N GLY A 78 63.66 1.65 -40.14
CA GLY A 78 62.72 0.80 -40.86
C GLY A 78 62.50 -0.56 -40.18
N ALA A 79 63.58 -1.20 -39.73
CA ALA A 79 63.51 -2.46 -38.98
C ALA A 79 62.81 -2.29 -37.64
N LEU A 80 63.09 -1.20 -36.91
CA LEU A 80 62.43 -0.88 -35.64
C LEU A 80 60.94 -0.60 -35.87
N SER A 81 60.60 0.18 -36.89
CA SER A 81 59.21 0.50 -37.25
C SER A 81 58.43 -0.76 -37.64
N TYR A 82 59.04 -1.65 -38.43
CA TYR A 82 58.45 -2.95 -38.77
C TYR A 82 58.30 -3.84 -37.54
N PHE A 83 59.30 -3.91 -36.67
CA PHE A 83 59.25 -4.69 -35.43
C PHE A 83 58.18 -4.17 -34.47
N PHE A 84 58.08 -2.84 -34.28
CA PHE A 84 57.03 -2.23 -33.47
C PHE A 84 55.64 -2.42 -34.08
N SER A 85 55.50 -2.29 -35.40
CA SER A 85 54.23 -2.57 -36.10
C SER A 85 53.81 -4.04 -35.90
N ALA A 86 54.72 -4.99 -36.09
CA ALA A 86 54.41 -6.41 -35.90
C ALA A 86 54.14 -6.79 -34.44
N THR A 87 54.82 -6.15 -33.47
CA THR A 87 54.71 -6.45 -32.03
C THR A 87 53.50 -5.79 -31.38
N LEU A 88 53.13 -4.57 -31.79
CA LEU A 88 52.00 -3.85 -31.22
C LEU A 88 50.68 -4.15 -31.95
N TYR A 89 50.70 -4.42 -33.26
CA TYR A 89 49.45 -4.60 -34.04
C TYR A 89 48.89 -6.03 -33.94
N ARG A 90 49.74 -7.06 -34.00
CA ARG A 90 49.30 -8.48 -33.97
C ARG A 90 48.56 -8.90 -32.69
N PRO A 91 48.94 -8.46 -31.47
CA PRO A 91 48.18 -8.81 -30.27
C PRO A 91 46.79 -8.17 -30.26
N VAL A 92 46.67 -6.94 -30.79
CA VAL A 92 45.40 -6.21 -30.90
C VAL A 92 44.47 -6.90 -31.89
N GLU A 93 44.98 -7.31 -33.05
CA GLU A 93 44.21 -8.06 -34.06
C GLU A 93 43.67 -9.40 -33.50
N ARG A 94 44.48 -10.13 -32.72
CA ARG A 94 44.04 -11.37 -32.04
C ARG A 94 42.99 -11.13 -30.96
N MET A 95 43.04 -9.99 -30.26
CA MET A 95 42.01 -9.61 -29.29
C MET A 95 40.69 -9.26 -29.98
N VAL A 96 40.74 -8.64 -31.16
CA VAL A 96 39.57 -8.33 -31.98
C VAL A 96 38.94 -9.61 -32.55
N ASP A 97 39.75 -10.56 -33.03
CA ASP A 97 39.27 -11.84 -33.58
C ASP A 97 38.72 -12.81 -32.53
N ALA A 98 39.13 -12.69 -31.26
CA ALA A 98 38.62 -13.51 -30.16
C ALA A 98 37.24 -13.06 -29.65
N LEU A 99 36.73 -11.91 -30.13
CA LEU A 99 35.42 -11.38 -29.75
C LEU A 99 34.33 -11.91 -30.69
N PRO A 100 33.19 -12.41 -30.17
CA PRO A 100 32.11 -12.96 -30.98
C PRO A 100 31.25 -11.80 -31.52
N LEU A 101 31.71 -11.14 -32.58
CA LEU A 101 31.00 -10.01 -33.21
C LEU A 101 30.31 -10.45 -34.52
N GLU A 102 29.07 -10.00 -34.71
CA GLU A 102 28.38 -10.08 -36.00
C GLU A 102 29.12 -9.23 -37.05
N LYS A 103 29.28 -9.79 -38.25
CA LYS A 103 30.08 -9.27 -39.38
C LYS A 103 29.63 -7.91 -39.97
N SER A 104 28.78 -7.13 -39.31
CA SER A 104 28.04 -6.02 -39.93
C SER A 104 28.76 -4.66 -39.98
N CYS A 105 29.94 -4.48 -39.38
CA CYS A 105 30.58 -3.16 -39.33
C CYS A 105 32.04 -3.23 -39.79
N ARG A 106 32.27 -3.31 -41.11
CA ARG A 106 33.63 -3.36 -41.70
C ARG A 106 34.25 -1.99 -42.02
N ASP A 107 33.58 -0.89 -41.67
CA ASP A 107 33.95 0.47 -42.10
C ASP A 107 34.38 1.42 -40.96
N GLN A 108 34.56 0.92 -39.73
CA GLN A 108 35.06 1.73 -38.60
C GLN A 108 36.48 1.32 -38.19
N SER A 109 37.29 2.29 -37.78
CA SER A 109 38.65 2.09 -37.29
C SER A 109 38.66 1.07 -36.15
N GLU A 110 39.57 0.09 -36.20
CA GLU A 110 39.67 -1.03 -35.23
C GLU A 110 39.74 -0.53 -33.78
N PHE A 111 40.40 0.60 -33.52
CA PHE A 111 40.46 1.23 -32.19
C PHE A 111 39.11 1.76 -31.71
N GLN A 112 38.28 2.24 -32.64
CA GLN A 112 36.92 2.71 -32.34
C GLN A 112 36.00 1.54 -32.02
N MET A 113 36.17 0.41 -32.71
CA MET A 113 35.48 -0.84 -32.45
C MET A 113 35.86 -1.43 -31.08
N VAL A 114 37.15 -1.39 -30.71
CA VAL A 114 37.60 -1.80 -29.38
C VAL A 114 37.05 -0.88 -28.30
N ALA A 115 37.10 0.44 -28.50
CA ALA A 115 36.59 1.40 -27.52
C ALA A 115 35.09 1.25 -27.26
N SER A 116 34.28 1.08 -28.32
CA SER A 116 32.84 0.86 -28.20
C SER A 116 32.52 -0.50 -27.58
N THR A 117 33.27 -1.55 -27.91
CA THR A 117 33.09 -2.89 -27.33
C THR A 117 33.47 -2.93 -25.85
N VAL A 118 34.55 -2.25 -25.44
CA VAL A 118 34.92 -2.14 -24.02
C VAL A 118 33.86 -1.37 -23.24
N GLN A 119 33.31 -0.30 -23.81
CA GLN A 119 32.18 0.41 -23.20
C GLN A 119 30.93 -0.47 -23.11
N GLU A 120 30.64 -1.27 -24.14
CA GLU A 120 29.49 -2.18 -24.15
C GLU A 120 29.67 -3.33 -23.14
N LEU A 121 30.87 -3.92 -23.04
CA LEU A 121 31.20 -4.95 -22.06
C LEU A 121 31.20 -4.40 -20.64
N SER A 122 31.73 -3.21 -20.41
CA SER A 122 31.65 -2.52 -19.10
C SER A 122 30.20 -2.24 -18.72
N LYS A 123 29.39 -1.78 -19.68
CA LYS A 123 27.94 -1.59 -19.48
C LYS A 123 27.23 -2.92 -19.20
N LYS A 124 27.51 -3.98 -19.95
CA LYS A 124 26.96 -5.33 -19.72
C LYS A 124 27.42 -5.90 -18.38
N ALA A 125 28.68 -5.75 -17.99
CA ALA A 125 29.20 -6.18 -16.70
C ALA A 125 28.47 -5.48 -15.55
N LYS A 126 28.27 -4.17 -15.66
CA LYS A 126 27.49 -3.39 -14.68
C LYS A 126 26.01 -3.81 -14.66
N THR A 127 25.43 -4.13 -15.81
CA THR A 127 24.07 -4.70 -15.88
C THR A 127 24.01 -6.09 -15.25
N TYR A 128 25.01 -6.95 -15.48
CA TYR A 128 25.08 -8.29 -14.88
C TYR A 128 25.29 -8.23 -13.37
N GLU A 129 26.13 -7.30 -12.89
CA GLU A 129 26.32 -7.05 -11.46
C GLU A 129 25.02 -6.60 -10.80
N ASN A 130 24.28 -5.67 -11.41
CA ASN A 130 22.95 -5.26 -10.96
C ASN A 130 21.90 -6.39 -11.06
N GLN A 131 21.99 -7.27 -12.07
CA GLN A 131 21.11 -8.44 -12.20
C GLN A 131 21.41 -9.51 -11.15
N LEU A 132 22.68 -9.72 -10.82
CA LEU A 132 23.11 -10.65 -9.78
C LEU A 132 22.72 -10.13 -8.39
N SER A 133 22.92 -8.85 -8.12
CA SER A 133 22.52 -8.23 -6.84
C SER A 133 21.00 -8.22 -6.66
N SER A 134 20.24 -7.88 -7.71
CA SER A 134 18.78 -7.93 -7.63
C SER A 134 18.25 -9.37 -7.48
N GLN A 135 18.87 -10.37 -8.10
CA GLN A 135 18.50 -11.77 -7.88
C GLN A 135 18.83 -12.25 -6.47
N SER A 136 19.97 -11.86 -5.88
CA SER A 136 20.30 -12.21 -4.51
C SER A 136 19.38 -11.55 -3.49
N ASP A 137 19.00 -10.29 -3.68
CA ASP A 137 18.09 -9.57 -2.78
C ASP A 137 16.67 -10.11 -2.84
N LEU A 138 16.19 -10.49 -4.04
CA LEU A 138 14.90 -11.15 -4.21
C LEU A 138 14.87 -12.53 -3.57
N LEU A 139 15.97 -13.30 -3.68
CA LEU A 139 16.11 -14.59 -3.01
C LEU A 139 16.16 -14.43 -1.50
N ALA A 140 16.91 -13.45 -0.98
CA ALA A 140 16.97 -13.16 0.45
C ALA A 140 15.61 -12.76 1.00
N THR A 141 14.91 -11.84 0.31
CA THR A 141 13.54 -11.44 0.61
C THR A 141 12.62 -12.66 0.66
N SER A 142 12.65 -13.51 -0.38
CA SER A 142 11.82 -14.71 -0.43
C SER A 142 12.12 -15.69 0.72
N LEU A 143 13.41 -15.92 1.03
CA LEU A 143 13.81 -16.81 2.13
C LEU A 143 13.39 -16.25 3.49
N VAL A 144 13.60 -14.96 3.74
CA VAL A 144 13.18 -14.30 5.00
C VAL A 144 11.66 -14.34 5.15
N THR A 145 10.89 -14.02 4.10
CA THR A 145 9.42 -14.11 4.13
C THR A 145 8.96 -15.54 4.43
N ARG A 146 9.61 -16.56 3.87
CA ARG A 146 9.28 -17.97 4.13
C ARG A 146 9.66 -18.43 5.54
N LEU A 147 10.75 -17.90 6.10
CA LEU A 147 11.13 -18.12 7.51
C LEU A 147 10.12 -17.48 8.46
N LEU A 148 9.72 -16.23 8.20
CA LEU A 148 8.69 -15.52 8.97
C LEU A 148 7.36 -16.27 8.93
N LYS A 149 6.97 -16.80 7.76
CA LYS A 149 5.76 -17.62 7.59
C LYS A 149 5.86 -19.04 8.17
N GLY A 150 7.03 -19.46 8.63
CA GLY A 150 7.25 -20.80 9.20
C GLY A 150 7.23 -21.93 8.17
N GLU A 151 7.35 -21.61 6.87
CA GLU A 151 7.37 -22.60 5.79
C GLU A 151 8.70 -23.35 5.71
N ILE A 152 9.77 -22.72 6.20
CA ILE A 152 11.14 -23.26 6.24
C ILE A 152 11.76 -22.97 7.61
N CYS A 153 12.70 -23.81 8.02
CA CYS A 153 13.50 -23.59 9.23
C CYS A 153 14.88 -23.05 8.88
N LEU A 154 15.50 -22.30 9.79
CA LEU A 154 16.85 -21.77 9.61
C LEU A 154 17.88 -22.91 9.71
N THR A 155 18.31 -23.42 8.57
CA THR A 155 19.43 -24.39 8.48
C THR A 155 20.76 -23.64 8.30
N PRO A 156 21.91 -24.25 8.62
CA PRO A 156 23.22 -23.59 8.46
C PRO A 156 23.46 -23.06 7.04
N ASP A 157 23.05 -23.81 6.02
CA ASP A 157 23.18 -23.42 4.60
C ASP A 157 22.32 -22.18 4.27
N ILE A 158 21.10 -22.10 4.83
CA ILE A 158 20.21 -20.95 4.65
C ILE A 158 20.75 -19.74 5.42
N ALA A 159 21.29 -19.94 6.63
CA ALA A 159 21.92 -18.87 7.40
C ALA A 159 23.14 -18.30 6.66
N GLU A 160 23.98 -19.15 6.05
CA GLU A 160 25.12 -18.68 5.26
C GLU A 160 24.66 -17.87 4.03
N ALA A 161 23.65 -18.37 3.30
CA ALA A 161 23.08 -17.66 2.15
C ALA A 161 22.49 -16.29 2.55
N LEU A 162 21.77 -16.22 3.67
CA LEU A 162 21.21 -14.97 4.18
C LEU A 162 22.29 -14.01 4.67
N GLY A 163 23.35 -14.52 5.31
CA GLY A 163 24.49 -13.71 5.74
C GLY A 163 25.23 -13.04 4.57
N GLN A 164 25.33 -13.71 3.42
CA GLN A 164 25.89 -13.11 2.19
C GLN A 164 25.02 -11.96 1.65
N CYS A 165 23.72 -11.95 1.97
CA CYS A 165 22.77 -10.90 1.59
C CYS A 165 22.62 -9.80 2.66
N GLY A 166 23.47 -9.79 3.69
CA GLY A 166 23.46 -8.76 4.73
C GLY A 166 22.42 -8.97 5.84
N PHE A 167 21.79 -10.15 5.91
CA PHE A 167 20.92 -10.51 7.03
C PHE A 167 21.74 -10.71 8.31
N PRO A 168 21.31 -10.18 9.47
CA PRO A 168 22.05 -10.29 10.71
C PRO A 168 21.90 -11.70 11.33
N THR A 169 22.71 -12.65 10.89
CA THR A 169 22.71 -14.04 11.39
C THR A 169 23.33 -14.20 12.78
N ALA A 170 24.01 -13.16 13.28
CA ALA A 170 24.67 -13.14 14.58
C ALA A 170 23.84 -12.45 15.69
N CYS A 171 22.59 -12.07 15.41
CA CYS A 171 21.67 -11.48 16.39
C CYS A 171 21.56 -12.37 17.63
N LYS A 172 21.83 -11.79 18.81
CA LYS A 172 21.64 -12.47 20.10
C LYS A 172 20.27 -12.23 20.70
N ARG A 173 19.69 -11.05 20.44
CA ARG A 173 18.34 -10.66 20.85
C ARG A 173 17.73 -9.83 19.74
N PHE A 174 16.52 -10.13 19.33
CA PHE A 174 15.85 -9.41 18.26
C PHE A 174 14.37 -9.23 18.56
N LEU A 175 13.76 -8.30 17.82
CA LEU A 175 12.33 -8.05 17.80
C LEU A 175 11.87 -7.96 16.34
N VAL A 176 10.64 -8.37 16.08
CA VAL A 176 9.98 -8.19 14.78
C VAL A 176 8.97 -7.06 14.90
N PHE A 177 9.03 -6.11 13.97
CA PHE A 177 7.97 -5.14 13.77
C PHE A 177 7.25 -5.35 12.45
N VAL A 178 5.98 -5.00 12.41
CA VAL A 178 5.17 -4.95 11.20
C VAL A 178 4.56 -3.57 11.07
N LEU A 179 4.85 -2.89 9.97
CA LEU A 179 4.27 -1.61 9.59
C LEU A 179 3.18 -1.84 8.53
N LEU A 180 2.02 -1.25 8.80
CA LEU A 180 0.83 -1.28 7.94
C LEU A 180 0.43 0.17 7.61
N ILE A 181 0.07 0.43 6.35
CA ILE A 181 -0.47 1.71 5.88
C ILE A 181 -2.01 1.66 5.93
N ASP A 182 -2.66 2.80 6.20
CA ASP A 182 -4.12 2.91 6.19
C ASP A 182 -4.74 2.59 4.80
N GLU A 183 -5.88 1.90 4.81
CA GLU A 183 -6.58 1.34 3.65
C GLU A 183 -7.15 2.43 2.71
N GLU A 184 -7.61 3.56 3.26
CA GLU A 184 -8.16 4.67 2.44
C GLU A 184 -7.05 5.39 1.66
N GLU A 185 -5.87 5.59 2.27
CA GLU A 185 -4.72 6.21 1.60
C GLU A 185 -4.12 5.30 0.53
N GLU A 186 -4.03 3.99 0.78
CA GLU A 186 -3.47 3.06 -0.19
C GLU A 186 -4.38 2.83 -1.40
N ALA A 187 -5.70 2.78 -1.20
CA ALA A 187 -6.66 2.57 -2.28
C ALA A 187 -6.68 3.73 -3.30
N GLU A 188 -6.39 4.95 -2.87
CA GLU A 188 -6.33 6.14 -3.73
C GLU A 188 -5.04 6.23 -4.57
N MET A 189 -3.98 5.50 -4.19
CA MET A 189 -2.68 5.57 -4.88
C MET A 189 -2.63 4.75 -6.19
N PRO A 190 -2.10 5.34 -7.29
CA PRO A 190 -1.71 4.62 -8.50
C PRO A 190 -0.61 3.57 -8.24
N PRO A 191 -0.59 2.45 -8.98
CA PRO A 191 0.36 1.35 -8.73
C PRO A 191 1.83 1.74 -8.83
N THR A 192 2.20 2.68 -9.71
CA THR A 192 3.58 3.19 -9.82
C THR A 192 4.00 4.01 -8.59
N GLN A 193 3.08 4.77 -8.01
CA GLN A 193 3.35 5.53 -6.78
C GLN A 193 3.46 4.61 -5.57
N ARG A 194 2.70 3.51 -5.53
CA ARG A 194 2.81 2.52 -4.44
C ARG A 194 4.21 1.90 -4.34
N GLU A 195 4.81 1.57 -5.48
CA GLU A 195 6.17 0.99 -5.51
C GLU A 195 7.24 2.01 -5.06
N GLU A 196 7.10 3.27 -5.46
CA GLU A 196 7.98 4.36 -5.00
C GLU A 196 7.82 4.63 -3.49
N THR A 197 6.57 4.70 -2.99
CA THR A 197 6.28 4.87 -1.57
C THR A 197 6.81 3.70 -0.75
N GLY A 198 6.73 2.47 -1.27
CA GLY A 198 7.23 1.30 -0.56
C GLY A 198 8.75 1.27 -0.40
N ASN A 199 9.48 1.61 -1.45
CA ASN A 199 10.93 1.77 -1.37
C ASN A 199 11.32 2.89 -0.39
N LEU A 200 10.59 4.00 -0.42
CA LEU A 200 10.80 5.12 0.50
C LEU A 200 10.57 4.70 1.96
N LEU A 201 9.49 3.97 2.25
CA LEU A 201 9.19 3.49 3.59
C LEU A 201 10.24 2.49 4.09
N GLN A 202 10.71 1.59 3.22
CA GLN A 202 11.75 0.62 3.58
C GLN A 202 13.06 1.32 3.99
N GLU A 203 13.50 2.33 3.22
CA GLU A 203 14.69 3.11 3.56
C GLU A 203 14.47 4.00 4.79
N THR A 204 13.26 4.55 4.93
CA THR A 204 12.87 5.34 6.10
C THR A 204 12.98 4.49 7.36
N CYS A 205 12.37 3.30 7.38
CA CYS A 205 12.47 2.36 8.50
C CYS A 205 13.94 2.08 8.86
N ARG A 206 14.76 1.75 7.85
CA ARG A 206 16.18 1.44 8.06
C ARG A 206 16.93 2.63 8.66
N SER A 207 16.68 3.84 8.18
CA SER A 207 17.34 5.06 8.65
C SER A 207 16.95 5.43 10.09
N PHE A 208 15.68 5.27 10.48
CA PHE A 208 15.20 5.60 11.83
C PHE A 208 15.79 4.65 12.87
N PHE A 209 15.78 3.34 12.60
CA PHE A 209 16.39 2.37 13.50
C PHE A 209 17.92 2.53 13.58
N LEU A 210 18.59 2.80 12.46
CA LEU A 210 20.03 3.04 12.45
C LEU A 210 20.42 4.29 13.26
N ASN A 211 19.66 5.38 13.14
CA ASN A 211 19.86 6.59 13.94
C ASN A 211 19.57 6.36 15.43
N GLY A 212 18.69 5.41 15.74
CA GLY A 212 18.43 4.93 17.10
C GLY A 212 19.51 4.02 17.66
N GLY A 213 20.54 3.66 16.88
CA GLY A 213 21.60 2.73 17.31
C GLY A 213 21.31 1.26 17.00
N PHE A 214 20.20 0.95 16.33
CA PHE A 214 19.77 -0.40 16.03
C PHE A 214 20.12 -0.83 14.60
N SER A 215 20.60 -2.06 14.45
CA SER A 215 20.67 -2.70 13.13
C SER A 215 19.29 -3.25 12.79
N SER A 216 18.77 -2.94 11.60
CA SER A 216 17.47 -3.46 11.15
C SER A 216 17.53 -4.01 9.73
N TYR A 217 16.81 -5.10 9.51
CA TYR A 217 16.60 -5.69 8.19
C TYR A 217 15.11 -5.66 7.87
N VAL A 218 14.73 -4.96 6.80
CA VAL A 218 13.32 -4.70 6.45
C VAL A 218 13.00 -5.37 5.12
N VAL A 219 11.87 -6.08 5.08
CA VAL A 219 11.34 -6.79 3.92
C VAL A 219 9.91 -6.33 3.66
N ALA A 220 9.56 -6.14 2.39
CA ALA A 220 8.18 -5.89 1.99
C ALA A 220 7.48 -7.20 1.59
N ASP A 221 6.28 -7.44 2.12
CA ASP A 221 5.37 -8.53 1.72
C ASP A 221 3.99 -7.93 1.43
N LEU A 222 3.68 -7.76 0.13
CA LEU A 222 2.45 -7.13 -0.36
C LEU A 222 2.21 -5.72 0.19
N ASP A 223 1.33 -5.58 1.17
CA ASP A 223 0.87 -4.35 1.83
C ASP A 223 1.55 -4.10 3.19
N ARG A 224 2.52 -4.94 3.56
CA ARG A 224 3.14 -4.96 4.88
C ARG A 224 4.66 -4.85 4.79
N TYR A 225 5.23 -4.03 5.67
CA TYR A 225 6.68 -3.92 5.83
C TYR A 225 7.07 -4.59 7.13
N ILE A 226 7.82 -5.68 7.03
CA ILE A 226 8.23 -6.49 8.17
C ILE A 226 9.70 -6.22 8.41
N GLY A 227 10.05 -5.77 9.60
CA GLY A 227 11.43 -5.51 9.96
C GLY A 227 11.88 -6.31 11.17
N ILE A 228 13.11 -6.81 11.10
CA ILE A 228 13.80 -7.50 12.17
C ILE A 228 14.82 -6.53 12.74
N VAL A 229 14.71 -6.21 14.03
CA VAL A 229 15.57 -5.25 14.73
C VAL A 229 16.47 -6.02 15.69
N ASP A 230 17.78 -5.88 15.54
CA ASP A 230 18.75 -6.38 16.50
C ASP A 230 18.78 -5.44 17.71
N LEU A 231 18.64 -6.01 18.91
CA LEU A 231 18.54 -5.26 20.15
C LEU A 231 19.91 -4.98 20.79
N ASP A 232 21.02 -5.58 20.34
CA ASP A 232 22.42 -5.40 20.79
C ASP A 232 22.70 -4.96 22.25
N GLY A 233 21.86 -5.30 23.24
CA GLY A 233 22.02 -4.82 24.61
C GLY A 233 20.91 -3.92 25.14
N GLU A 234 20.24 -3.18 24.27
CA GLU A 234 19.28 -2.12 24.59
C GLU A 234 17.88 -2.63 24.96
N GLU A 235 17.10 -1.76 25.60
CA GLU A 235 15.74 -2.05 26.09
C GLU A 235 14.68 -1.84 25.00
N ILE A 236 13.59 -2.61 25.08
CA ILE A 236 12.43 -2.53 24.16
C ILE A 236 11.84 -1.10 24.11
N GLU A 237 11.93 -0.33 25.19
CA GLU A 237 11.42 1.05 25.26
C GLU A 237 12.12 2.01 24.27
N ALA A 238 13.41 1.78 23.97
CA ALA A 238 14.15 2.57 23.00
C ALA A 238 13.68 2.28 21.57
N VAL A 239 13.38 1.01 21.26
CA VAL A 239 12.78 0.60 19.98
C VAL A 239 11.37 1.18 19.82
N GLU A 240 10.56 1.17 20.87
CA GLU A 240 9.23 1.79 20.86
C GLU A 240 9.31 3.31 20.62
N THR A 241 10.31 3.97 21.20
CA THR A 241 10.57 5.40 20.98
C THR A 241 10.95 5.67 19.52
N CYS A 242 11.77 4.81 18.91
CA CYS A 242 12.11 4.89 17.49
C CYS A 242 10.85 4.69 16.62
N ALA A 243 10.01 3.72 16.94
CA ALA A 243 8.74 3.48 16.26
C ALA A 243 7.80 4.70 16.36
N LYS A 244 7.69 5.34 17.53
CA LYS A 244 6.91 6.59 17.72
C LYS A 244 7.41 7.72 16.84
N ASN A 245 8.73 7.91 16.77
CA ASN A 245 9.31 8.95 15.92
C ASN A 245 9.07 8.67 14.43
N MET A 246 9.18 7.41 14.01
CA MET A 246 8.91 6.98 12.64
C MET A 246 7.43 7.19 12.26
N GLN A 247 6.51 6.83 13.15
CA GLN A 247 5.08 7.06 12.97
C GLN A 247 4.76 8.56 12.86
N ALA A 248 5.32 9.39 13.75
CA ALA A 248 5.12 10.83 13.71
C ALA A 248 5.65 11.45 12.41
N PHE A 249 6.81 10.99 11.94
CA PHE A 249 7.41 11.43 10.67
C PHE A 249 6.54 11.04 9.46
N ALA A 250 6.04 9.80 9.42
CA ALA A 250 5.14 9.37 8.36
C ALA A 250 3.85 10.22 8.32
N ALA A 251 3.28 10.55 9.47
CA ALA A 251 2.10 11.39 9.56
C ALA A 251 2.37 12.86 9.16
N SER A 252 3.51 13.44 9.55
CA SER A 252 3.80 14.86 9.32
C SER A 252 4.40 15.17 7.95
N GLU A 253 5.37 14.37 7.51
CA GLU A 253 6.16 14.63 6.30
C GLU A 253 5.64 13.88 5.08
N LEU A 254 5.14 12.65 5.28
CA LEU A 254 4.58 11.82 4.20
C LEU A 254 3.06 11.95 4.09
N HIS A 255 2.43 12.66 5.04
CA HIS A 255 0.96 12.79 5.14
C HIS A 255 0.25 11.43 5.12
N MET A 256 0.86 10.43 5.78
CA MET A 256 0.37 9.06 5.80
C MET A 256 0.16 8.54 7.22
N GLN A 257 -0.98 7.89 7.47
CA GLN A 257 -1.23 7.18 8.72
C GLN A 257 -0.64 5.77 8.65
N VAL A 258 0.34 5.50 9.53
CA VAL A 258 0.98 4.18 9.64
C VAL A 258 0.77 3.59 11.02
N SER A 259 0.39 2.32 11.06
CA SER A 259 0.31 1.53 12.30
C SER A 259 1.54 0.63 12.42
N ILE A 260 2.21 0.64 13.58
CA ILE A 260 3.41 -0.16 13.82
C ILE A 260 3.13 -1.14 14.95
N SER A 261 3.36 -2.42 14.68
CA SER A 261 3.12 -3.52 15.63
C SER A 261 4.44 -4.16 16.01
N LEU A 262 4.68 -4.36 17.31
CA LEU A 262 5.94 -4.86 17.86
C LEU A 262 5.72 -6.21 18.56
N SER A 263 6.55 -7.20 18.26
CA SER A 263 6.61 -8.50 18.96
C SER A 263 7.24 -8.36 20.35
N ASN A 264 7.32 -9.46 21.11
CA ASN A 264 8.22 -9.54 22.25
C ASN A 264 9.69 -9.64 21.80
N GLU A 265 10.62 -9.55 22.75
CA GLU A 265 12.02 -9.90 22.51
C GLU A 265 12.20 -11.42 22.39
N HIS A 266 12.98 -11.84 21.41
CA HIS A 266 13.33 -13.23 21.16
C HIS A 266 14.85 -13.39 21.11
N ILE A 267 15.36 -14.56 21.51
CA ILE A 267 16.80 -14.82 21.66
C ILE A 267 17.32 -15.73 20.55
N LEU A 268 16.50 -16.68 20.07
CA LEU A 268 16.89 -17.63 19.04
C LEU A 268 16.30 -17.19 17.70
N LEU A 269 17.13 -17.08 16.66
CA LEU A 269 16.67 -16.78 15.30
C LEU A 269 15.68 -17.82 14.74
N ASN A 270 15.53 -18.99 15.38
CA ASN A 270 14.47 -19.95 15.04
C ASN A 270 13.08 -19.51 15.53
N ASP A 271 13.01 -18.63 16.53
CA ASP A 271 11.78 -18.07 17.06
C ASP A 271 11.27 -16.92 16.16
N LEU A 272 11.90 -16.69 14.99
CA LEU A 272 11.50 -15.65 14.04
C LEU A 272 10.04 -15.79 13.59
N HIS A 273 9.59 -17.04 13.44
CA HIS A 273 8.19 -17.32 13.14
C HIS A 273 7.28 -16.88 14.29
N ASP A 274 7.61 -17.24 15.52
CA ASP A 274 6.81 -16.89 16.70
C ASP A 274 6.78 -15.38 16.92
N ALA A 275 7.93 -14.70 16.80
CA ALA A 275 8.03 -13.23 16.84
C ALA A 275 7.16 -12.58 15.77
N TYR A 276 7.16 -13.11 14.54
CA TYR A 276 6.29 -12.63 13.48
C TYR A 276 4.82 -12.86 13.79
N GLN A 277 4.44 -14.02 14.34
CA GLN A 277 3.06 -14.29 14.75
C GLN A 277 2.60 -13.34 15.86
N GLU A 278 3.44 -13.03 16.84
CA GLU A 278 3.12 -12.05 17.89
C GLU A 278 2.85 -10.65 17.31
N ALA A 279 3.74 -10.16 16.43
CA ALA A 279 3.55 -8.86 15.79
C ALA A 279 2.28 -8.86 14.90
N MET A 280 2.02 -9.97 14.19
CA MET A 280 0.81 -10.14 13.39
C MET A 280 -0.47 -10.13 14.23
N GLN A 281 -0.48 -10.74 15.43
CA GLN A 281 -1.63 -10.68 16.33
C GLN A 281 -1.96 -9.25 16.76
N VAL A 282 -0.94 -8.39 16.91
CA VAL A 282 -1.13 -6.96 17.19
C VAL A 282 -1.65 -6.21 15.97
N VAL A 283 -1.12 -6.48 14.77
CA VAL A 283 -1.64 -5.92 13.50
C VAL A 283 -3.13 -6.27 13.37
N GLU A 284 -3.47 -7.52 13.64
CA GLU A 284 -4.83 -8.03 13.56
C GLU A 284 -5.73 -7.39 14.62
N TYR A 285 -5.24 -7.17 15.85
CA TYR A 285 -5.96 -6.41 16.86
C TYR A 285 -6.29 -4.99 16.38
N HIS A 286 -5.33 -4.24 15.83
CA HIS A 286 -5.57 -2.89 15.33
C HIS A 286 -6.57 -2.86 14.15
N LEU A 287 -6.48 -3.83 13.24
CA LEU A 287 -7.47 -4.00 12.17
C LEU A 287 -8.87 -4.29 12.70
N LEU A 288 -8.98 -4.97 13.85
CA LEU A 288 -10.26 -5.31 14.48
C LEU A 288 -10.85 -4.14 15.29
N THR A 289 -10.01 -3.34 15.94
CA THR A 289 -10.43 -2.18 16.74
C THR A 289 -10.55 -0.88 15.95
N GLY A 290 -10.03 -0.86 14.71
CA GLY A 290 -9.99 0.34 13.86
C GLY A 290 -9.02 1.41 14.36
N GLU A 291 -8.08 1.05 15.22
CA GLU A 291 -7.00 1.92 15.69
C GLU A 291 -5.92 2.04 14.61
N TYR A 292 -6.19 2.83 13.57
CA TYR A 292 -5.18 3.21 12.58
C TYR A 292 -4.29 4.34 13.13
N GLY A 293 -3.02 4.35 12.74
CA GLY A 293 -2.06 5.33 13.24
C GLY A 293 -1.73 5.12 14.72
N SER A 294 -1.63 3.87 15.18
CA SER A 294 -1.28 3.53 16.56
C SER A 294 -0.06 2.59 16.62
N ILE A 295 0.56 2.54 17.80
CA ILE A 295 1.67 1.62 18.07
C ILE A 295 1.21 0.59 19.08
N GLY A 296 1.33 -0.67 18.69
CA GLY A 296 0.91 -1.81 19.49
C GLY A 296 2.11 -2.63 19.91
N VAL A 297 2.16 -3.00 21.18
CA VAL A 297 3.19 -3.87 21.75
C VAL A 297 2.52 -5.14 22.25
N TYR A 298 2.96 -6.28 21.75
CA TYR A 298 2.33 -7.56 22.04
C TYR A 298 2.22 -7.86 23.55
N SER A 299 3.28 -7.61 24.34
CA SER A 299 3.27 -7.82 25.80
C SER A 299 2.16 -7.08 26.55
N ARG A 300 1.72 -5.91 26.06
CA ARG A 300 0.63 -5.13 26.68
C ARG A 300 -0.76 -5.62 26.27
N LEU A 301 -0.85 -6.29 25.13
CA LEU A 301 -2.10 -6.81 24.56
C LEU A 301 -2.30 -8.31 24.83
N ALA A 302 -1.29 -9.02 25.32
CA ALA A 302 -1.31 -10.47 25.53
C ALA A 302 -2.46 -10.95 26.46
N GLU A 303 -2.81 -10.19 27.50
CA GLU A 303 -3.94 -10.53 28.38
C GLU A 303 -5.30 -10.36 27.68
N VAL A 304 -5.42 -9.35 26.81
CA VAL A 304 -6.63 -9.10 26.02
C VAL A 304 -6.76 -10.15 24.91
N LEU A 305 -5.65 -10.53 24.28
CA LEU A 305 -5.59 -11.56 23.24
C LEU A 305 -5.85 -12.98 23.77
N SER A 306 -5.66 -13.23 25.08
CA SER A 306 -5.88 -14.53 25.73
C SER A 306 -7.24 -14.66 26.43
N ALA A 307 -7.97 -13.57 26.63
CA ALA A 307 -9.29 -13.55 27.22
C ALA A 307 -10.39 -13.90 26.19
N GLY A 308 -10.63 -15.19 25.97
CA GLY A 308 -11.70 -15.65 25.07
C GLY A 308 -13.10 -15.13 25.48
N SER A 309 -13.73 -14.33 24.61
CA SER A 309 -15.10 -13.87 24.80
C SER A 309 -16.12 -15.01 24.63
N GLY A 310 -17.17 -15.03 25.45
CA GLY A 310 -18.14 -16.13 25.48
C GLY A 310 -19.05 -16.18 24.25
N ASN A 311 -18.86 -17.19 23.38
CA ASN A 311 -19.67 -17.40 22.16
C ASN A 311 -21.19 -17.42 22.39
N ARG A 312 -21.67 -17.79 23.58
CA ARG A 312 -23.10 -17.92 23.87
C ARG A 312 -23.82 -16.57 23.89
N GLU A 313 -23.17 -15.53 24.40
CA GLU A 313 -23.76 -14.19 24.47
C GLU A 313 -23.77 -13.53 23.10
N PHE A 314 -22.67 -13.66 22.35
CA PHE A 314 -22.58 -13.22 20.96
C PHE A 314 -23.70 -13.83 20.10
N LEU A 315 -23.87 -15.16 20.11
CA LEU A 315 -24.93 -15.82 19.33
C LEU A 315 -26.34 -15.33 19.72
N ALA A 316 -26.59 -15.04 21.00
CA ALA A 316 -27.87 -14.49 21.44
C ALA A 316 -28.11 -13.07 20.91
N GLN A 317 -27.09 -12.22 20.87
CA GLN A 317 -27.17 -10.87 20.31
C GLN A 317 -27.38 -10.91 18.79
N VAL A 318 -26.66 -11.77 18.06
CA VAL A 318 -26.83 -11.93 16.61
C VAL A 318 -28.25 -12.42 16.27
N ASN A 319 -28.80 -13.37 17.01
CA ASN A 319 -30.18 -13.82 16.80
C ASN A 319 -31.22 -12.70 17.00
N LYS A 320 -31.02 -11.84 18.01
CA LYS A 320 -31.89 -10.67 18.22
C LYS A 320 -31.78 -9.66 17.07
N LEU A 321 -30.56 -9.43 16.58
CA LEU A 321 -30.30 -8.58 15.42
C LEU A 321 -31.02 -9.13 14.19
N SER A 322 -30.86 -10.41 13.88
CA SER A 322 -31.53 -11.10 12.77
C SER A 322 -33.05 -10.96 12.81
N ASN A 323 -33.67 -11.15 13.98
CA ASN A 323 -35.12 -10.95 14.15
C ASN A 323 -35.55 -9.49 13.88
N SER A 324 -34.72 -8.52 14.26
CA SER A 324 -35.00 -7.09 14.03
C SER A 324 -34.88 -6.73 12.54
N ILE A 325 -33.93 -7.34 11.83
CA ILE A 325 -33.79 -7.20 10.36
C ILE A 325 -34.99 -7.83 9.65
N GLN A 326 -35.37 -9.06 10.01
CA GLN A 326 -36.50 -9.77 9.41
C GLN A 326 -37.84 -9.06 9.62
N SER A 327 -38.01 -8.37 10.75
CA SER A 327 -39.19 -7.52 11.02
C SER A 327 -39.11 -6.12 10.39
N ALA A 328 -38.09 -5.85 9.57
CA ALA A 328 -37.79 -4.57 8.94
C ALA A 328 -37.71 -3.41 9.95
N ASN A 329 -37.31 -3.67 11.19
CA ASN A 329 -37.10 -2.66 12.21
C ASN A 329 -35.63 -2.25 12.27
N TYR A 330 -35.19 -1.51 11.24
CA TYR A 330 -33.79 -1.14 11.06
C TYR A 330 -33.24 -0.24 12.17
N LYS A 331 -34.09 0.61 12.78
CA LYS A 331 -33.69 1.43 13.96
C LYS A 331 -33.29 0.56 15.14
N GLN A 332 -34.07 -0.48 15.44
CA GLN A 332 -33.75 -1.43 16.50
C GLN A 332 -32.54 -2.30 16.12
N ALA A 333 -32.43 -2.72 14.86
CA ALA A 333 -31.29 -3.49 14.37
C ALA A 333 -29.97 -2.70 14.51
N THR A 334 -29.97 -1.40 14.21
CA THR A 334 -28.81 -0.52 14.39
C THR A 334 -28.36 -0.44 15.85
N GLU A 335 -29.31 -0.39 16.80
CA GLU A 335 -28.96 -0.35 18.22
C GLU A 335 -28.35 -1.68 18.70
N MET A 336 -28.93 -2.81 18.28
CA MET A 336 -28.36 -4.13 18.58
C MET A 336 -26.97 -4.32 17.97
N LEU A 337 -26.74 -3.77 16.78
CA LEU A 337 -25.44 -3.80 16.12
C LEU A 337 -24.39 -3.00 16.91
N ARG A 338 -24.77 -1.85 17.50
CA ARG A 338 -23.91 -1.10 18.44
C ARG A 338 -23.63 -1.86 19.72
N GLU A 339 -24.61 -2.59 20.26
CA GLU A 339 -24.38 -3.44 21.43
C GLU A 339 -23.33 -4.52 21.14
N ILE A 340 -23.41 -5.16 19.97
CA ILE A 340 -22.43 -6.16 19.50
C ILE A 340 -21.04 -5.51 19.33
N GLU A 341 -20.98 -4.36 18.65
CA GLU A 341 -19.74 -3.59 18.45
C GLU A 341 -19.07 -3.24 19.79
N ASN A 342 -19.82 -2.67 20.73
CA ASN A 342 -19.31 -2.28 22.05
C ASN A 342 -18.87 -3.47 22.92
N ALA A 343 -19.57 -4.61 22.81
CA ALA A 343 -19.18 -5.84 23.51
C ALA A 343 -17.87 -6.39 22.93
N TYR A 344 -17.71 -6.30 21.61
CA TYR A 344 -16.51 -6.73 20.89
C TYR A 344 -15.29 -5.85 21.23
N THR A 345 -15.46 -4.52 21.34
CA THR A 345 -14.37 -3.61 21.77
C THR A 345 -13.94 -3.86 23.21
N ARG A 346 -14.87 -4.19 24.12
CA ARG A 346 -14.56 -4.45 25.53
C ARG A 346 -13.83 -5.77 25.75
N HIS A 347 -14.19 -6.79 24.97
CA HIS A 347 -13.60 -8.13 25.04
C HIS A 347 -13.38 -8.69 23.63
N PRO A 348 -12.29 -8.27 22.96
CA PRO A 348 -11.93 -8.79 21.65
C PRO A 348 -11.78 -10.31 21.75
N ALA A 349 -12.41 -11.04 20.82
CA ALA A 349 -12.20 -12.48 20.75
C ALA A 349 -10.78 -12.80 20.26
N VAL A 350 -10.24 -13.96 20.65
CA VAL A 350 -9.00 -14.52 20.10
C VAL A 350 -9.16 -14.69 18.58
N LEU A 351 -8.09 -14.47 17.79
CA LEU A 351 -8.16 -14.32 16.33
C LEU A 351 -9.04 -15.33 15.56
N PRO A 352 -8.90 -16.66 15.74
CA PRO A 352 -9.73 -17.62 14.99
C PRO A 352 -11.23 -17.47 15.33
N GLN A 353 -11.51 -17.07 16.57
CA GLN A 353 -12.84 -16.85 17.07
C GLN A 353 -13.40 -15.50 16.62
N ALA A 354 -12.58 -14.46 16.57
CA ALA A 354 -12.91 -13.16 15.99
C ALA A 354 -13.31 -13.28 14.51
N GLN A 355 -12.49 -13.95 13.69
CA GLN A 355 -12.78 -14.19 12.28
C GLN A 355 -14.08 -15.00 12.09
N LEU A 356 -14.26 -16.05 12.91
CA LEU A 356 -15.49 -16.84 12.92
C LEU A 356 -16.72 -15.98 13.27
N GLN A 357 -16.62 -15.13 14.29
CA GLN A 357 -17.70 -14.26 14.73
C GLN A 357 -18.06 -13.22 13.67
N ILE A 358 -17.06 -12.60 13.03
CA ILE A 358 -17.25 -11.63 11.95
C ILE A 358 -17.88 -12.30 10.73
N SER A 359 -17.38 -13.46 10.31
CA SER A 359 -17.97 -14.23 9.20
C SER A 359 -19.41 -14.61 9.52
N TYR A 360 -19.66 -15.14 10.72
CA TYR A 360 -21.00 -15.52 11.16
C TYR A 360 -21.95 -14.34 11.18
N LEU A 361 -21.52 -13.18 11.72
CA LEU A 361 -22.33 -11.96 11.74
C LEU A 361 -22.65 -11.49 10.32
N THR A 362 -21.65 -11.49 9.43
CA THR A 362 -21.81 -11.12 8.02
C THR A 362 -22.85 -12.02 7.34
N ASP A 363 -22.70 -13.33 7.47
CA ASP A 363 -23.60 -14.32 6.89
C ASP A 363 -25.01 -14.18 7.49
N SER A 364 -25.11 -13.98 8.81
CA SER A 364 -26.39 -13.80 9.50
C SER A 364 -27.12 -12.54 9.05
N ILE A 365 -26.42 -11.41 8.88
CA ILE A 365 -27.00 -10.16 8.37
C ILE A 365 -27.48 -10.36 6.93
N LEU A 366 -26.66 -10.97 6.07
CA LEU A 366 -27.01 -11.21 4.67
C LEU A 366 -28.23 -12.12 4.54
N LEU A 367 -28.24 -13.26 5.23
CA LEU A 367 -29.38 -14.18 5.25
C LEU A 367 -30.64 -13.49 5.77
N SER A 368 -30.53 -12.71 6.85
CA SER A 368 -31.67 -11.98 7.42
C SER A 368 -32.22 -10.91 6.48
N LEU A 369 -31.35 -10.24 5.72
CA LEU A 369 -31.77 -9.28 4.68
C LEU A 369 -32.47 -9.99 3.52
N PHE A 370 -31.99 -11.14 3.06
CA PHE A 370 -32.68 -11.91 2.03
C PHE A 370 -34.05 -12.43 2.50
N ASP A 371 -34.17 -12.84 3.76
CA ASP A 371 -35.42 -13.35 4.35
C ASP A 371 -36.41 -12.24 4.76
N SER A 372 -35.97 -10.97 4.80
CA SER A 372 -36.80 -9.82 5.20
C SER A 372 -37.90 -9.45 4.18
N GLY A 373 -37.96 -10.13 3.04
CA GLY A 373 -38.97 -9.88 1.99
C GLY A 373 -38.71 -8.59 1.18
N LEU A 374 -37.51 -8.03 1.25
CA LEU A 374 -37.07 -6.92 0.40
C LEU A 374 -36.99 -7.34 -1.07
N ASP A 375 -37.15 -6.38 -1.98
CA ASP A 375 -36.97 -6.60 -3.41
C ASP A 375 -35.53 -7.07 -3.71
N PRO A 376 -35.35 -8.26 -4.34
CA PRO A 376 -34.04 -8.75 -4.71
C PRO A 376 -33.25 -7.79 -5.62
N GLU A 377 -33.90 -6.95 -6.43
CA GLU A 377 -33.21 -5.95 -7.26
C GLU A 377 -32.63 -4.81 -6.43
N LEU A 378 -33.31 -4.40 -5.35
CA LEU A 378 -32.83 -3.39 -4.41
C LEU A 378 -31.58 -3.88 -3.66
N LEU A 379 -31.57 -5.15 -3.23
CA LEU A 379 -30.40 -5.74 -2.56
C LEU A 379 -29.20 -5.90 -3.50
N LYS A 380 -29.44 -6.17 -4.79
CA LYS A 380 -28.39 -6.22 -5.82
C LYS A 380 -27.83 -4.84 -6.13
N SER A 381 -28.67 -3.83 -6.27
CA SER A 381 -28.23 -2.45 -6.58
C SER A 381 -27.37 -1.85 -5.46
N LEU A 382 -27.69 -2.19 -4.20
CA LEU A 382 -26.88 -1.83 -3.04
C LEU A 382 -25.57 -2.60 -2.92
N ARG A 383 -25.39 -3.68 -3.70
CA ARG A 383 -24.24 -4.59 -3.65
C ARG A 383 -23.90 -5.04 -2.21
N CYS A 384 -24.92 -5.20 -1.35
CA CYS A 384 -24.76 -5.48 0.08
C CYS A 384 -23.80 -6.65 0.34
N SER A 385 -23.93 -7.70 -0.46
CA SER A 385 -23.13 -8.92 -0.31
C SER A 385 -21.64 -8.73 -0.63
N GLU A 386 -21.29 -7.85 -1.57
CA GLU A 386 -19.90 -7.51 -1.85
C GLU A 386 -19.38 -6.54 -0.79
N GLN A 387 -20.17 -5.51 -0.45
CA GLN A 387 -19.79 -4.49 0.52
C GLN A 387 -19.50 -5.09 1.90
N LEU A 388 -20.35 -6.00 2.39
CA LEU A 388 -20.18 -6.61 3.71
C LEU A 388 -19.06 -7.66 3.74
N ARG A 389 -18.88 -8.45 2.67
CA ARG A 389 -17.78 -9.43 2.61
C ARG A 389 -16.39 -8.79 2.46
N GLN A 390 -16.32 -7.56 1.96
CA GLN A 390 -15.08 -6.78 1.90
C GLN A 390 -14.73 -6.09 3.22
N ALA A 391 -15.54 -6.23 4.27
CA ALA A 391 -15.23 -5.63 5.56
C ALA A 391 -14.02 -6.34 6.20
N ARG A 392 -12.92 -5.60 6.38
CA ARG A 392 -11.78 -6.02 7.20
C ARG A 392 -12.05 -5.62 8.66
N GLY A 393 -12.65 -6.53 9.44
CA GLY A 393 -12.88 -6.33 10.87
C GLY A 393 -14.32 -5.96 11.29
N MET A 394 -14.58 -6.00 12.61
CA MET A 394 -15.91 -5.81 13.20
C MET A 394 -16.45 -4.39 12.99
N GLU A 395 -15.63 -3.37 13.22
CA GLU A 395 -16.06 -1.98 13.05
C GLU A 395 -16.44 -1.68 11.59
N SER A 396 -15.60 -2.09 10.64
CA SER A 396 -15.87 -1.91 9.20
C SER A 396 -17.18 -2.58 8.79
N LEU A 397 -17.44 -3.79 9.31
CA LEU A 397 -18.68 -4.52 9.10
C LEU A 397 -19.89 -3.78 9.68
N CYS A 398 -19.80 -3.34 10.95
CA CYS A 398 -20.87 -2.61 11.63
C CYS A 398 -21.19 -1.29 10.92
N ARG A 399 -20.16 -0.51 10.56
CA ARG A 399 -20.28 0.76 9.84
C ARG A 399 -20.97 0.59 8.48
N ARG A 400 -20.55 -0.40 7.68
CA ARG A 400 -21.15 -0.70 6.37
C ARG A 400 -22.60 -1.17 6.51
N THR A 401 -22.87 -2.02 7.50
CA THR A 401 -24.22 -2.49 7.80
C THR A 401 -25.14 -1.34 8.22
N ARG A 402 -24.67 -0.41 9.06
CA ARG A 402 -25.43 0.79 9.45
C ARG A 402 -25.82 1.63 8.25
N ARG A 403 -24.90 1.86 7.30
CA ARG A 403 -25.21 2.59 6.05
C ARG A 403 -26.32 1.92 5.24
N ILE A 404 -26.32 0.59 5.17
CA ILE A 404 -27.38 -0.19 4.50
C ILE A 404 -28.71 -0.01 5.24
N PHE A 405 -28.71 -0.14 6.57
CA PHE A 405 -29.91 0.05 7.39
C PHE A 405 -30.50 1.45 7.26
N ASP A 406 -29.67 2.50 7.28
CA ASP A 406 -30.11 3.88 7.12
C ASP A 406 -30.76 4.11 5.74
N TYR A 407 -30.18 3.53 4.68
CA TYR A 407 -30.75 3.57 3.33
C TYR A 407 -32.09 2.83 3.24
N LEU A 408 -32.18 1.64 3.85
CA LEU A 408 -33.42 0.86 3.86
C LEU A 408 -34.51 1.55 4.67
N ASP A 409 -34.16 2.23 5.76
CA ASP A 409 -35.11 3.00 6.56
C ASP A 409 -35.63 4.24 5.82
N THR A 410 -34.74 4.96 5.11
CA THR A 410 -35.14 6.07 4.24
C THR A 410 -36.00 5.62 3.06
N GLN A 411 -35.68 4.48 2.44
CA GLN A 411 -36.53 3.88 1.40
C GLN A 411 -37.88 3.44 1.96
N LYS A 412 -37.93 2.89 3.18
CA LYS A 412 -39.18 2.53 3.86
C LYS A 412 -40.03 3.76 4.16
N GLU A 413 -39.42 4.88 4.54
CA GLU A 413 -40.12 6.16 4.76
C GLU A 413 -40.58 6.82 3.44
N GLN A 414 -39.84 6.68 2.33
CA GLN A 414 -40.21 7.18 1.01
C GLN A 414 -41.23 6.28 0.28
N SER A 415 -41.14 4.96 0.50
CA SER A 415 -42.05 3.94 -0.01
C SER A 415 -43.26 3.72 0.89
N ARG A 416 -43.36 4.43 2.04
CA ARG A 416 -44.65 4.59 2.73
C ARG A 416 -45.60 5.17 1.69
N PRO A 417 -46.61 4.43 1.22
CA PRO A 417 -47.53 4.98 0.25
C PRO A 417 -48.13 6.23 0.89
N GLN A 418 -47.95 7.38 0.24
CA GLN A 418 -48.62 8.65 0.57
C GLN A 418 -50.17 8.54 0.57
N GLY A 419 -50.75 7.34 0.44
CA GLY A 419 -52.19 7.10 0.25
C GLY A 419 -52.90 6.17 1.24
N LYS A 420 -52.28 5.63 2.31
CA LYS A 420 -53.04 4.82 3.31
C LYS A 420 -52.74 5.23 4.75
N ARG A 421 -53.06 6.50 5.04
CA ARG A 421 -53.31 7.00 6.39
C ARG A 421 -54.36 6.11 7.09
N ILE A 422 -54.19 5.83 8.37
CA ILE A 422 -55.17 5.04 9.14
C ILE A 422 -56.42 5.88 9.44
N GLU A 423 -56.30 7.21 9.40
CA GLU A 423 -57.35 8.17 9.73
C GLU A 423 -58.62 7.99 8.89
N PRO A 424 -58.58 7.87 7.54
CA PRO A 424 -59.77 7.53 6.73
C PRO A 424 -60.44 6.22 7.14
N ILE A 425 -59.65 5.21 7.54
CA ILE A 425 -60.18 3.89 7.94
C ILE A 425 -60.86 3.99 9.30
N ILE A 426 -60.24 4.73 10.23
CA ILE A 426 -60.84 5.05 11.53
C ILE A 426 -62.16 5.80 11.32
N GLN A 427 -62.16 6.85 10.49
CA GLN A 427 -63.37 7.62 10.19
C GLN A 427 -64.48 6.73 9.62
N TYR A 428 -64.15 5.88 8.65
CA TYR A 428 -65.11 4.93 8.10
C TYR A 428 -65.71 4.01 9.17
N ILE A 429 -64.88 3.48 10.08
CA ILE A 429 -65.36 2.65 11.20
C ILE A 429 -66.27 3.46 12.13
N GLN A 430 -65.91 4.70 12.44
CA GLN A 430 -66.70 5.57 13.32
C GLN A 430 -68.05 5.95 12.71
N GLU A 431 -68.14 6.03 11.38
CA GLU A 431 -69.39 6.29 10.66
C GLU A 431 -70.26 5.02 10.52
N HIS A 432 -69.63 3.83 10.45
CA HIS A 432 -70.31 2.57 10.13
C HIS A 432 -70.36 1.56 11.29
N TYR A 433 -69.92 1.92 12.51
CA TYR A 433 -69.83 0.99 13.64
C TYR A 433 -71.16 0.30 14.00
N GLN A 434 -72.29 0.91 13.65
CA GLN A 434 -73.63 0.37 13.91
C GLN A 434 -73.99 -0.81 13.00
N ASP A 435 -73.28 -1.02 11.89
CA ASP A 435 -73.51 -2.15 11.00
C ASP A 435 -73.01 -3.46 11.65
N ILE A 436 -73.92 -4.40 11.86
CA ILE A 436 -73.65 -5.72 12.44
C ILE A 436 -72.66 -6.52 11.57
N ASN A 437 -72.62 -6.26 10.25
CA ASN A 437 -71.75 -6.97 9.30
C ASN A 437 -70.38 -6.32 9.11
N LEU A 438 -70.10 -5.19 9.78
CA LEU A 438 -68.79 -4.54 9.69
C LEU A 438 -67.69 -5.47 10.21
N SER A 439 -66.80 -5.88 9.31
CA SER A 439 -65.71 -6.81 9.59
C SER A 439 -64.39 -6.30 9.02
N ALA A 440 -63.28 -6.88 9.46
CA ALA A 440 -61.96 -6.53 8.92
C ALA A 440 -61.90 -6.81 7.40
N GLY A 441 -62.59 -7.86 6.93
CA GLY A 441 -62.69 -8.20 5.52
C GLY A 441 -63.45 -7.14 4.71
N SER A 442 -64.61 -6.70 5.20
CA SER A 442 -65.42 -5.69 4.50
C SER A 442 -64.72 -4.33 4.44
N VAL A 443 -63.99 -3.95 5.49
CA VAL A 443 -63.18 -2.72 5.51
C VAL A 443 -61.99 -2.84 4.56
N ALA A 444 -61.30 -3.99 4.55
CA ALA A 444 -60.19 -4.23 3.63
C ALA A 444 -60.66 -4.13 2.16
N GLU A 445 -61.82 -4.70 1.84
CA GLU A 445 -62.43 -4.62 0.52
C GLU A 445 -62.79 -3.18 0.13
N HIS A 446 -63.43 -2.43 1.04
CA HIS A 446 -63.81 -1.03 0.81
C HIS A 446 -62.60 -0.13 0.48
N PHE A 447 -61.46 -0.35 1.14
CA PHE A 447 -60.23 0.43 0.92
C PHE A 447 -59.27 -0.20 -0.10
N HIS A 448 -59.74 -1.19 -0.88
CA HIS A 448 -58.96 -1.91 -1.87
C HIS A 448 -57.59 -2.34 -1.31
N MET A 449 -57.61 -3.05 -0.17
CA MET A 449 -56.43 -3.58 0.49
C MET A 449 -56.63 -5.03 0.90
N SER A 450 -55.53 -5.76 1.06
CA SER A 450 -55.59 -7.12 1.61
C SER A 450 -55.77 -7.08 3.12
N LEU A 451 -56.43 -8.11 3.67
CA LEU A 451 -56.66 -8.24 5.11
C LEU A 451 -55.36 -8.23 5.96
N PRO A 452 -54.23 -8.83 5.51
CA PRO A 452 -52.95 -8.71 6.21
C PRO A 452 -52.42 -7.27 6.26
N VAL A 453 -52.59 -6.50 5.19
CA VAL A 453 -52.18 -5.08 5.14
C VAL A 453 -52.98 -4.25 6.14
N LEU A 454 -54.30 -4.43 6.18
CA LEU A 454 -55.16 -3.76 7.17
C LEU A 454 -54.74 -4.13 8.62
N SER A 455 -54.48 -5.41 8.87
CA SER A 455 -54.10 -5.91 10.20
C SER A 455 -52.75 -5.36 10.65
N ASN A 456 -51.77 -5.28 9.74
CA ASN A 456 -50.47 -4.70 10.01
C ASN A 456 -50.58 -3.19 10.26
N LEU A 457 -51.42 -2.47 9.51
CA LEU A 457 -51.65 -1.04 9.69
C LEU A 457 -52.25 -0.72 11.06
N PHE A 458 -53.23 -1.49 11.53
CA PHE A 458 -53.80 -1.34 12.88
C PHE A 458 -52.78 -1.60 13.98
N LYS A 459 -51.93 -2.62 13.81
CA LYS A 459 -50.85 -2.92 14.77
C LYS A 459 -49.74 -1.86 14.75
N SER A 460 -49.35 -1.35 13.59
CA SER A 460 -48.25 -0.38 13.48
C SER A 460 -48.64 1.00 13.97
N GLU A 461 -49.87 1.45 13.71
CA GLU A 461 -50.30 2.83 14.01
C GLU A 461 -51.01 2.97 15.37
N LEU A 462 -51.80 1.97 15.80
CA LEU A 462 -52.61 2.04 17.03
C LEU A 462 -52.17 1.04 18.10
N ASN A 463 -51.21 0.17 17.80
CA ASN A 463 -50.74 -0.91 18.68
C ASN A 463 -51.87 -1.84 19.21
N ILE A 464 -52.97 -1.95 18.46
CA ILE A 464 -54.13 -2.79 18.78
C ILE A 464 -54.70 -3.41 17.49
N GLY A 465 -55.40 -4.54 17.59
CA GLY A 465 -56.05 -5.17 16.45
C GLY A 465 -57.34 -4.44 16.02
N PHE A 466 -57.73 -4.61 14.75
CA PHE A 466 -58.98 -4.08 14.19
C PHE A 466 -60.22 -4.40 15.05
N LEU A 467 -60.40 -5.68 15.41
CA LEU A 467 -61.57 -6.11 16.17
C LEU A 467 -61.60 -5.49 17.58
N ASP A 468 -60.43 -5.38 18.23
CA ASP A 468 -60.34 -4.75 19.53
C ASP A 468 -60.66 -3.25 19.46
N TYR A 469 -60.22 -2.56 18.42
CA TYR A 469 -60.60 -1.17 18.17
C TYR A 469 -62.11 -1.02 17.99
N LEU A 470 -62.71 -1.83 17.12
CA LEU A 470 -64.15 -1.80 16.85
C LEU A 470 -64.97 -2.09 18.12
N HIS A 471 -64.58 -3.09 18.91
CA HIS A 471 -65.25 -3.40 20.17
C HIS A 471 -65.14 -2.27 21.18
N LYS A 472 -63.95 -1.70 21.39
CA LYS A 472 -63.76 -0.55 22.28
C LYS A 472 -64.65 0.61 21.85
N TYR A 473 -64.65 0.95 20.57
CA TYR A 473 -65.49 2.04 20.05
C TYR A 473 -66.98 1.79 20.26
N ARG A 474 -67.47 0.58 19.94
CA ARG A 474 -68.88 0.20 20.17
C ARG A 474 -69.27 0.25 21.65
N ILE A 475 -68.37 -0.16 22.55
CA ILE A 475 -68.61 -0.11 24.00
C ILE A 475 -68.61 1.33 24.52
N GLU A 476 -67.72 2.19 24.04
CA GLU A 476 -67.76 3.63 24.36
C GLU A 476 -69.08 4.27 23.93
N ARG A 477 -69.56 4.00 22.71
CA ARG A 477 -70.88 4.44 22.26
C ARG A 477 -72.03 3.84 23.08
N ALA A 478 -71.90 2.58 23.53
CA ALA A 478 -72.89 1.98 24.41
C ALA A 478 -72.92 2.66 25.80
N LYS A 479 -71.76 3.04 26.36
CA LYS A 479 -71.68 3.81 27.62
C LYS A 479 -72.39 5.15 27.47
N ASP A 480 -72.16 5.86 26.38
CA ASP A 480 -72.83 7.13 26.09
C ASP A 480 -74.36 6.96 26.08
N LEU A 481 -74.88 5.93 25.41
CA LEU A 481 -76.32 5.63 25.40
C LEU A 481 -76.84 5.21 26.78
N ILE A 482 -76.08 4.45 27.56
CA ILE A 482 -76.50 4.02 28.91
C ILE A 482 -76.62 5.21 29.87
N LEU A 483 -75.72 6.19 29.75
CA LEU A 483 -75.65 7.33 30.67
C LEU A 483 -76.60 8.46 30.29
N HIS A 484 -76.80 8.70 28.99
CA HIS A 484 -77.48 9.90 28.50
C HIS A 484 -78.86 9.63 27.88
N THR A 485 -79.33 8.38 27.88
CA THR A 485 -80.64 8.02 27.33
C THR A 485 -81.42 7.04 28.20
N ASP A 486 -82.74 7.05 28.03
CA ASP A 486 -83.68 6.14 28.71
C ASP A 486 -83.87 4.81 27.97
N HIS A 487 -83.05 4.51 26.95
CA HIS A 487 -83.10 3.23 26.24
C HIS A 487 -82.84 2.06 27.20
N THR A 488 -83.62 1.00 27.08
CA THR A 488 -83.40 -0.18 27.92
C THR A 488 -82.08 -0.85 27.54
N ILE A 489 -81.46 -1.57 28.49
CA ILE A 489 -80.24 -2.37 28.20
C ILE A 489 -80.49 -3.40 27.08
N GLY A 490 -81.74 -3.80 26.87
CA GLY A 490 -82.15 -4.69 25.79
C GLY A 490 -82.10 -4.06 24.40
N ASP A 491 -82.33 -2.75 24.29
CA ASP A 491 -82.46 -2.02 23.02
C ASP A 491 -81.12 -1.49 22.49
N ILE A 492 -80.17 -1.19 23.38
CA ILE A 492 -78.86 -0.63 23.05
C ILE A 492 -78.01 -1.50 22.09
N PRO A 493 -78.00 -2.84 22.16
CA PRO A 493 -77.17 -3.68 21.29
C PRO A 493 -77.33 -3.40 19.80
N SER A 494 -78.57 -3.24 19.31
CA SER A 494 -78.83 -2.98 17.89
C SER A 494 -78.38 -1.58 17.46
N MET A 495 -78.35 -0.62 18.39
CA MET A 495 -77.90 0.76 18.14
C MET A 495 -76.38 0.91 18.06
N VAL A 496 -75.62 -0.07 18.57
CA VAL A 496 -74.15 -0.05 18.59
C VAL A 496 -73.53 -1.20 17.80
N GLY A 497 -74.31 -1.87 16.94
CA GLY A 497 -73.81 -2.88 16.01
C GLY A 497 -73.54 -4.27 16.62
N TYR A 498 -74.25 -4.63 17.69
CA TYR A 498 -74.28 -6.00 18.21
C TYR A 498 -75.59 -6.70 17.83
N ALA A 499 -75.48 -7.97 17.38
CA ALA A 499 -76.63 -8.77 16.96
C ALA A 499 -77.61 -9.09 18.11
N ASN A 500 -77.12 -9.17 19.37
CA ASN A 500 -77.96 -9.43 20.53
C ASN A 500 -77.31 -8.93 21.83
N SER A 501 -78.12 -8.82 22.88
CA SER A 501 -77.69 -8.35 24.20
C SER A 501 -76.67 -9.26 24.88
N ILE A 502 -76.66 -10.57 24.59
CA ILE A 502 -75.71 -11.52 25.19
C ILE A 502 -74.29 -11.19 24.72
N THR A 503 -74.09 -10.96 23.42
CA THR A 503 -72.78 -10.62 22.85
C THR A 503 -72.31 -9.26 23.35
N MET A 504 -73.20 -8.26 23.38
CA MET A 504 -72.87 -6.93 23.90
C MET A 504 -72.50 -6.98 25.40
N ASN A 505 -73.29 -7.67 26.23
CA ASN A 505 -73.02 -7.82 27.67
C ASN A 505 -71.66 -8.46 27.96
N ARG A 506 -71.28 -9.50 27.18
CA ARG A 506 -69.97 -10.15 27.30
C ARG A 506 -68.84 -9.21 26.93
N ALA A 507 -68.98 -8.47 25.83
CA ALA A 507 -67.99 -7.47 25.42
C ALA A 507 -67.88 -6.35 26.45
N PHE A 508 -68.99 -5.78 26.91
CA PHE A 508 -69.02 -4.71 27.92
C PHE A 508 -68.33 -5.14 29.21
N LYS A 509 -68.65 -6.34 29.73
CA LYS A 509 -67.97 -6.87 30.93
C LYS A 509 -66.47 -7.10 30.71
N ARG A 510 -66.06 -7.49 29.49
CA ARG A 510 -64.65 -7.68 29.15
C ARG A 510 -63.86 -6.37 29.15
N TYR A 511 -64.43 -5.29 28.60
CA TYR A 511 -63.72 -4.01 28.47
C TYR A 511 -63.87 -3.09 29.68
N GLU A 512 -65.03 -3.09 30.36
CA GLU A 512 -65.32 -2.21 31.51
C GLU A 512 -65.25 -2.93 32.86
N GLY A 513 -65.13 -4.26 32.88
CA GLY A 513 -65.10 -5.08 34.10
C GLY A 513 -66.47 -5.30 34.78
N VAL A 514 -67.51 -4.56 34.38
CA VAL A 514 -68.84 -4.56 34.99
C VAL A 514 -69.95 -4.80 33.95
N THR A 515 -71.16 -5.11 34.40
CA THR A 515 -72.30 -5.29 33.47
C THR A 515 -72.94 -3.95 33.09
N PRO A 516 -73.56 -3.81 31.91
CA PRO A 516 -74.25 -2.57 31.51
C PRO A 516 -75.31 -2.10 32.51
N GLY A 517 -76.06 -3.04 33.10
CA GLY A 517 -77.07 -2.73 34.11
C GLY A 517 -76.47 -2.17 35.40
N TRP A 518 -75.35 -2.74 35.86
CA TRP A 518 -74.63 -2.21 37.01
C TRP A 518 -74.02 -0.84 36.70
N TYR A 519 -73.47 -0.66 35.49
CA TYR A 519 -72.92 0.62 35.03
C TYR A 519 -73.96 1.75 35.07
N ARG A 520 -75.21 1.47 34.64
CA ARG A 520 -76.34 2.42 34.76
C ARG A 520 -76.65 2.76 36.21
N GLN A 521 -76.80 1.76 37.07
CA GLN A 521 -77.13 1.96 38.49
C GLN A 521 -76.04 2.77 39.21
N ALA A 522 -74.77 2.47 38.94
CA ALA A 522 -73.63 3.18 39.52
C ALA A 522 -73.64 4.67 39.12
N ALA A 523 -73.97 4.98 37.86
CA ALA A 523 -74.10 6.36 37.40
C ALA A 523 -75.30 7.10 38.02
N SER A 524 -76.46 6.43 38.15
CA SER A 524 -77.65 7.00 38.82
C SER A 524 -77.44 7.24 40.32
N SER A 525 -76.50 6.51 40.95
CA SER A 525 -76.13 6.65 42.37
C SER A 525 -75.18 7.83 42.65
N HIS A 526 -74.69 8.52 41.61
CA HIS A 526 -73.69 9.60 41.70
C HIS A 526 -74.20 10.97 41.24
N VAL A 527 -75.52 11.15 41.07
CA VAL A 527 -76.13 12.47 40.82
C VAL A 527 -76.44 13.13 42.17
N PRO A 528 -75.76 14.21 42.60
CA PRO A 528 -76.23 15.01 43.71
C PRO A 528 -77.48 15.79 43.26
N ALA A 529 -78.52 15.73 44.07
CA ALA A 529 -79.68 16.59 43.95
C ALA A 529 -79.24 18.06 44.02
N SER A 530 -79.43 18.81 42.94
CA SER A 530 -79.38 20.28 42.96
C SER A 530 -80.60 20.87 42.25
N GLY A 531 -81.51 21.42 43.05
CA GLY A 531 -82.19 22.67 42.71
C GLY A 531 -83.59 22.57 42.11
N GLY A 532 -84.56 22.07 42.88
CA GLY A 532 -85.94 22.57 42.82
C GLY A 532 -86.18 23.55 43.97
N GLU A 533 -87.00 24.57 43.71
CA GLU A 533 -87.47 25.70 44.57
C GLU A 533 -86.72 27.03 44.34
N GLY A 534 -87.34 28.14 43.93
CA GLY A 534 -88.77 28.42 43.80
C GLY A 534 -89.05 29.72 43.02
N LYS A 535 -90.28 29.81 42.49
CA LYS A 535 -90.92 31.06 42.05
C LYS A 535 -92.21 31.21 42.85
N THR A 536 -92.19 32.14 43.81
CA THR A 536 -93.28 33.03 44.19
C THR A 536 -92.65 34.35 44.57
#